data_AF-A0A1E4I774-F1
#
_entry.id   AF-A0A1E4I774-F1
#
_cell.length_a   1.000
_cell.length_b   1.000
_cell.length_c   1.000
_cell.angle_alpha   90.00
_cell.angle_beta   90.00
_cell.angle_gamma   90.00
#
_symmetry.space_group_name_H-M   'P 1'
#
loop_
_entity.id
_entity.type
_entity.pdbx_description
1 polymer ?
#
loop_
_entity_poly.entity_id
_entity_poly.type
_entity_poly.pdbx_seq_one_letter_code
_entity_poly.pdbx_strand_id
1 'polypeptide(L)'
;MKRINIKSLLQAKDSLQEEGFKGFLNHYGIDIKGAEIEDLRSLAKALGDIGCSIGAFDRFYVGYKIPQISKEFDLLRFGRKCIVNIELKSNCSEEKIRKQLIRNKYYLSFIGRKVYAFTFVSELQELYFLRDDEQLEKTKVDHLAELLTTQEIDDTEAPDALFNPSDYLVSPFNSTGKFLAGEYFLTNQQEDVKNQIIDSLNPPKAAKFISIIGSAGTGKTLLTYDIARHFILIGGERKPLIIHCGQLNGGHIELIKNGWAITAIKNYGNHDLANYDLVIFDEAQRIYPKQLDTIIEKVRLAKCCCIFSHDKLQTLANWEEKSDVSGKIGSINPITPYKLSEKIRTNKEIAAFIKMLFNSKKSLPISTNGNIEINYFNTSEDAKSYIDALDESKWEILRFTPSQYKKEHHEKYSEESNRTSHQVIGQEFDGVAVTIDKFFSYADNGDLIYTGSAYYDPPKMLFQNITRSRKKLNVIIIGNEELLNRCIAILQ
;
A
#
# COMPACT_ATOMS: atom_id res chain seq x y z
N MET A 1 7.26 -19.77 4.79
CA MET A 1 7.48 -20.09 6.23
C MET A 1 6.93 -21.48 6.53
N LYS A 2 7.47 -22.20 7.52
CA LYS A 2 7.01 -23.54 7.90
C LYS A 2 6.44 -23.56 9.32
N ARG A 3 5.64 -24.59 9.57
CA ARG A 3 5.00 -24.86 10.87
C ARG A 3 5.99 -25.51 11.81
N ILE A 4 5.90 -25.19 13.10
CA ILE A 4 6.78 -25.73 14.14
C ILE A 4 6.00 -26.06 15.41
N ASN A 5 6.56 -26.96 16.21
CA ASN A 5 6.15 -27.17 17.59
C ASN A 5 6.85 -26.18 18.54
N ILE A 6 6.08 -25.43 19.31
CA ILE A 6 6.60 -24.39 20.23
C ILE A 6 7.60 -24.98 21.24
N LYS A 7 7.32 -26.16 21.81
CA LYS A 7 8.25 -26.81 22.75
C LYS A 7 9.54 -27.26 22.06
N SER A 8 9.46 -27.71 20.80
CA SER A 8 10.66 -28.01 20.01
C SER A 8 11.52 -26.78 19.78
N LEU A 9 10.92 -25.63 19.46
CA LEU A 9 11.64 -24.36 19.30
C LEU A 9 12.36 -23.95 20.60
N LEU A 10 11.67 -24.01 21.73
CA LEU A 10 12.24 -23.68 23.04
C LEU A 10 13.38 -24.64 23.43
N GLN A 11 13.18 -25.94 23.29
CA GLN A 11 14.21 -26.94 23.60
C GLN A 11 15.42 -26.82 22.68
N ALA A 12 15.22 -26.46 21.41
CA ALA A 12 16.31 -26.18 20.47
C ALA A 12 17.14 -24.97 20.92
N LYS A 13 16.50 -23.90 21.43
CA LYS A 13 17.19 -22.73 21.99
C LYS A 13 18.05 -23.07 23.21
N ASP A 14 17.59 -24.03 24.01
CA ASP A 14 18.23 -24.44 25.27
C ASP A 14 19.37 -25.44 25.05
N SER A 15 19.21 -26.34 24.06
CA SER A 15 20.09 -27.50 23.90
C SER A 15 21.10 -27.35 22.76
N LEU A 16 20.81 -26.55 21.74
CA LEU A 16 21.69 -26.38 20.58
C LEU A 16 22.68 -25.23 20.78
N GLN A 17 23.86 -25.38 20.16
CA GLN A 17 24.79 -24.28 19.98
C GLN A 17 24.19 -23.20 19.06
N GLU A 18 24.69 -21.97 19.15
CA GLU A 18 24.13 -20.80 18.46
C GLU A 18 24.01 -21.00 16.94
N GLU A 19 25.02 -21.61 16.31
CA GLU A 19 25.02 -21.90 14.87
C GLU A 19 23.93 -22.92 14.49
N GLY A 20 23.79 -23.98 15.28
CA GLY A 20 22.75 -24.99 15.09
C GLY A 20 21.34 -24.41 15.26
N PHE A 21 21.15 -23.54 16.26
CA PHE A 21 19.89 -22.85 16.48
C PHE A 21 19.55 -21.88 15.33
N LYS A 22 20.52 -21.10 14.85
CA LYS A 22 20.32 -20.23 13.67
C LYS A 22 19.94 -21.02 12.42
N GLY A 23 20.62 -22.16 12.17
CA GLY A 23 20.27 -23.06 11.08
C GLY A 23 18.84 -23.60 11.20
N PHE A 24 18.42 -23.93 12.42
CA PHE A 24 17.06 -24.37 12.72
C PHE A 24 16.02 -23.27 12.44
N LEU A 25 16.24 -22.05 12.93
CA LEU A 25 15.35 -20.91 12.65
C LEU A 25 15.21 -20.65 11.14
N ASN A 26 16.32 -20.65 10.41
CA ASN A 26 16.35 -20.47 8.96
C ASN A 26 15.56 -21.54 8.21
N HIS A 27 15.62 -22.81 8.66
CA HIS A 27 14.87 -23.91 8.04
C HIS A 27 13.36 -23.69 8.08
N TYR A 28 12.85 -23.12 9.17
CA TYR A 28 11.43 -22.81 9.35
C TYR A 28 11.05 -21.42 8.86
N GLY A 29 12.03 -20.55 8.60
CA GLY A 29 11.83 -19.15 8.23
C GLY A 29 11.29 -18.31 9.40
N ILE A 30 11.81 -18.57 10.61
CA ILE A 30 11.43 -17.87 11.85
C ILE A 30 12.44 -16.75 12.10
N ASP A 31 11.91 -15.56 12.39
CA ASP A 31 12.66 -14.37 12.82
C ASP A 31 12.07 -13.93 14.17
N ILE A 32 12.67 -14.38 15.27
CA ILE A 32 12.19 -14.13 16.64
C ILE A 32 13.32 -13.60 17.51
N LYS A 33 13.03 -12.59 18.34
CA LYS A 33 14.03 -11.98 19.23
C LYS A 33 14.17 -12.77 20.53
N GLY A 34 15.33 -12.65 21.19
CA GLY A 34 15.59 -13.32 22.46
C GLY A 34 14.56 -13.00 23.56
N ALA A 35 14.10 -11.75 23.66
CA ALA A 35 13.05 -11.37 24.61
C ALA A 35 11.71 -12.07 24.32
N GLU A 36 11.32 -12.17 23.05
CA GLU A 36 10.08 -12.85 22.63
C GLU A 36 10.14 -14.36 22.89
N ILE A 37 11.33 -14.97 22.86
CA ILE A 37 11.52 -16.37 23.25
C ILE A 37 11.21 -16.58 24.74
N GLU A 38 11.57 -15.64 25.61
CA GLU A 38 11.26 -15.75 27.05
C GLU A 38 9.76 -15.56 27.32
N ASP A 39 9.10 -14.66 26.60
CA ASP A 39 7.65 -14.51 26.64
C ASP A 39 6.94 -15.79 26.15
N LEU A 40 7.44 -16.39 25.06
CA LEU A 40 6.96 -17.67 24.53
C LEU A 40 7.17 -18.82 25.53
N ARG A 41 8.32 -18.84 26.23
CA ARG A 41 8.60 -19.82 27.28
C ARG A 41 7.59 -19.72 28.42
N SER A 42 7.26 -18.50 28.83
CA SER A 42 6.26 -18.24 29.86
C SER A 42 4.87 -18.75 29.46
N LEU A 43 4.42 -18.46 28.24
CA LEU A 43 3.16 -19.01 27.72
C LEU A 43 3.19 -20.54 27.67
N ALA A 44 4.29 -21.13 27.18
CA ALA A 44 4.42 -22.56 27.04
C ALA A 44 4.40 -23.29 28.39
N LYS A 45 4.97 -22.67 29.43
CA LYS A 45 4.89 -23.14 30.81
C LYS A 45 3.46 -23.07 31.33
N ALA A 46 2.78 -21.93 31.17
CA ALA A 46 1.39 -21.77 31.62
C ALA A 46 0.43 -22.81 30.99
N LEU A 47 0.60 -23.10 29.70
CA LEU A 47 -0.14 -24.18 29.02
C LEU A 47 0.29 -25.57 29.51
N GLY A 48 1.56 -25.76 29.85
CA GLY A 48 2.08 -27.03 30.38
C GLY A 48 1.55 -27.34 31.78
N ASP A 49 1.46 -26.33 32.65
CA ASP A 49 1.03 -26.47 34.05
C ASP A 49 -0.44 -26.91 34.17
N ILE A 50 -1.28 -26.60 33.18
CA ILE A 50 -2.67 -27.08 33.07
C ILE A 50 -2.81 -28.42 32.32
N GLY A 51 -1.69 -29.05 31.94
CA GLY A 51 -1.67 -30.38 31.36
C GLY A 51 -1.86 -30.46 29.85
N CYS A 52 -1.61 -29.39 29.08
CA CYS A 52 -1.65 -29.47 27.62
C CYS A 52 -0.69 -30.52 27.07
N SER A 53 -1.22 -31.42 26.24
CA SER A 53 -0.41 -32.42 25.55
C SER A 53 0.63 -31.78 24.61
N ILE A 54 1.70 -32.51 24.28
CA ILE A 54 2.74 -32.02 23.35
C ILE A 54 2.16 -31.61 21.98
N GLY A 55 1.06 -32.26 21.55
CA GLY A 55 0.39 -31.98 20.27
C GLY A 55 -0.30 -30.62 20.22
N ALA A 56 -0.73 -30.07 21.37
CA ALA A 56 -1.32 -28.73 21.44
C ALA A 56 -0.33 -27.61 21.09
N PHE A 57 0.98 -27.88 21.24
CA PHE A 57 2.07 -26.96 20.91
C PHE A 57 2.49 -27.05 19.43
N ASP A 58 1.92 -27.95 18.64
CA ASP A 58 2.30 -28.19 17.24
C ASP A 58 1.52 -27.31 16.26
N ARG A 59 2.06 -27.16 15.05
CA ARG A 59 1.44 -26.49 13.89
C ARG A 59 1.34 -24.96 13.96
N PHE A 60 2.23 -24.31 14.70
CA PHE A 60 2.31 -22.85 14.73
C PHE A 60 3.23 -22.29 13.66
N TYR A 61 2.86 -21.13 13.11
CA TYR A 61 3.77 -20.22 12.44
C TYR A 61 4.22 -19.16 13.46
N VAL A 62 5.54 -18.97 13.62
CA VAL A 62 6.15 -18.13 14.67
C VAL A 62 6.83 -16.91 14.06
N GLY A 63 6.27 -15.70 14.20
CA GLY A 63 6.73 -14.49 13.51
C GLY A 63 6.27 -14.44 12.05
N TYR A 64 5.01 -14.82 11.78
CA TYR A 64 4.46 -14.86 10.42
C TYR A 64 4.22 -13.44 9.89
N LYS A 65 4.80 -13.13 8.73
CA LYS A 65 4.64 -11.85 8.03
C LYS A 65 3.73 -12.01 6.82
N ILE A 66 2.61 -11.27 6.77
CA ILE A 66 1.76 -11.24 5.57
C ILE A 66 2.60 -10.71 4.40
N PRO A 67 2.66 -11.44 3.27
CA PRO A 67 3.33 -10.95 2.07
C PRO A 67 2.82 -9.55 1.67
N GLN A 68 3.74 -8.67 1.27
CA GLN A 68 3.48 -7.31 0.74
C GLN A 68 2.97 -6.26 1.74
N ILE A 69 2.40 -6.64 2.89
CA ILE A 69 1.75 -5.69 3.84
C ILE A 69 2.60 -5.45 5.11
N SER A 70 3.71 -6.19 5.27
CA SER A 70 4.68 -6.07 6.39
C SER A 70 4.07 -6.23 7.79
N LYS A 71 2.82 -6.69 7.89
CA LYS A 71 2.17 -7.04 9.16
C LYS A 71 2.69 -8.38 9.64
N GLU A 72 3.19 -8.40 10.87
CA GLU A 72 3.71 -9.59 11.55
C GLU A 72 2.77 -10.06 12.66
N PHE A 73 2.73 -11.37 12.90
CA PHE A 73 2.02 -12.02 13.99
C PHE A 73 2.98 -12.93 14.76
N ASP A 74 2.96 -12.84 16.09
CA ASP A 74 3.89 -13.60 16.93
C ASP A 74 3.62 -15.10 16.81
N LEU A 75 2.37 -15.54 16.98
CA LEU A 75 1.93 -16.92 16.77
C LEU A 75 0.62 -16.97 15.96
N LEU A 76 0.61 -17.79 14.92
CA LEU A 76 -0.60 -18.14 14.16
C LEU A 76 -0.75 -19.65 14.02
N ARG A 77 -1.99 -20.13 14.17
CA ARG A 77 -2.37 -21.52 13.93
C ARG A 77 -3.66 -21.58 13.13
N PHE A 78 -3.58 -22.18 11.94
CA PHE A 78 -4.69 -22.28 11.00
C PHE A 78 -5.41 -23.62 11.16
N GLY A 79 -6.68 -23.56 11.52
CA GLY A 79 -7.59 -24.70 11.49
C GLY A 79 -8.59 -24.55 10.36
N ARG A 80 -9.35 -25.62 10.11
CA ARG A 80 -10.39 -25.66 9.06
C ARG A 80 -11.51 -24.66 9.29
N LYS A 81 -11.94 -24.51 10.54
CA LYS A 81 -13.08 -23.65 10.93
C LYS A 81 -12.65 -22.34 11.58
N CYS A 82 -11.48 -22.32 12.21
CA CYS A 82 -11.01 -21.17 12.96
C CYS A 82 -9.49 -20.97 12.88
N ILE A 83 -9.07 -19.72 13.07
CA ILE A 83 -7.68 -19.29 13.15
C ILE A 83 -7.42 -18.83 14.59
N VAL A 84 -6.33 -19.29 15.17
CA VAL A 84 -5.86 -18.85 16.49
C VAL A 84 -4.67 -17.92 16.28
N ASN A 85 -4.80 -16.69 16.76
CA ASN A 85 -3.71 -15.71 16.84
C ASN A 85 -3.37 -15.45 18.31
N ILE A 86 -2.09 -15.52 18.64
CA ILE A 86 -1.59 -15.22 19.98
C ILE A 86 -0.41 -14.25 19.84
N GLU A 87 -0.55 -13.06 20.41
CA GLU A 87 0.52 -12.08 20.55
C GLU A 87 1.22 -12.24 21.90
N LEU A 88 2.52 -12.01 21.93
CA LEU A 88 3.39 -12.14 23.09
C LEU A 88 3.88 -10.77 23.51
N LYS A 89 3.69 -10.41 24.78
CA LYS A 89 4.18 -9.15 25.33
C LYS A 89 4.79 -9.41 26.71
N SER A 90 5.93 -8.79 26.99
CA SER A 90 6.43 -8.72 28.35
C SER A 90 5.51 -7.86 29.22
N ASN A 91 5.24 -6.63 28.75
CA ASN A 91 4.34 -5.66 29.35
C ASN A 91 3.64 -4.83 28.26
N CYS A 92 2.35 -4.58 28.41
CA CYS A 92 1.58 -3.75 27.48
C CYS A 92 0.31 -3.20 28.15
N SER A 93 -0.14 -2.01 27.75
CA SER A 93 -1.42 -1.47 28.21
C SER A 93 -2.59 -2.16 27.49
N GLU A 94 -3.72 -2.32 28.18
CA GLU A 94 -4.94 -2.93 27.61
C GLU A 94 -5.41 -2.20 26.34
N GLU A 95 -5.27 -0.88 26.26
CA GLU A 95 -5.61 -0.12 25.05
C GLU A 95 -4.75 -0.53 23.84
N LYS A 96 -3.44 -0.71 24.04
CA LYS A 96 -2.52 -1.16 22.98
C LYS A 96 -2.83 -2.60 22.57
N ILE A 97 -3.10 -3.47 23.54
CA ILE A 97 -3.53 -4.86 23.29
C ILE A 97 -4.79 -4.87 22.43
N ARG A 98 -5.83 -4.14 22.84
CA ARG A 98 -7.11 -4.08 22.12
C ARG A 98 -6.92 -3.59 20.68
N LYS A 99 -6.19 -2.49 20.48
CA LYS A 99 -5.88 -1.95 19.13
C LYS A 99 -5.14 -2.98 18.26
N GLN A 100 -4.16 -3.69 18.82
CA GLN A 100 -3.41 -4.72 18.08
C GLN A 100 -4.30 -5.91 17.69
N LEU A 101 -5.12 -6.41 18.60
CA LEU A 101 -5.99 -7.56 18.34
C LEU A 101 -7.11 -7.24 17.35
N ILE A 102 -7.72 -6.06 17.41
CA ILE A 102 -8.73 -5.63 16.42
C ILE A 102 -8.10 -5.61 15.02
N ARG A 103 -6.90 -5.03 14.92
CA ARG A 103 -6.14 -4.99 13.68
C ARG A 103 -5.81 -6.39 13.16
N ASN A 104 -5.34 -7.28 14.03
CA ASN A 104 -5.06 -8.67 13.69
C ASN A 104 -6.32 -9.40 13.20
N LYS A 105 -7.45 -9.25 13.90
CA LYS A 105 -8.74 -9.86 13.58
C LYS A 105 -9.21 -9.46 12.18
N TYR A 106 -9.11 -8.17 11.84
CA TYR A 106 -9.43 -7.68 10.50
C TYR A 106 -8.55 -8.29 9.41
N TYR A 107 -7.23 -8.38 9.62
CA TYR A 107 -6.37 -9.00 8.60
C TYR A 107 -6.73 -10.47 8.37
N LEU A 108 -7.04 -11.20 9.45
CA LEU A 108 -7.37 -12.61 9.37
C LEU A 108 -8.81 -12.88 8.91
N SER A 109 -9.72 -11.91 9.02
CA SER A 109 -11.14 -12.11 8.66
C SER A 109 -11.36 -12.32 7.17
N PHE A 110 -10.48 -11.83 6.30
CA PHE A 110 -10.57 -12.05 4.85
C PHE A 110 -10.40 -13.51 4.43
N ILE A 111 -9.84 -14.34 5.30
CA ILE A 111 -9.73 -15.79 5.09
C ILE A 111 -11.10 -16.46 5.19
N GLY A 112 -12.11 -15.79 5.77
CA GLY A 112 -13.47 -16.32 5.90
C GLY A 112 -13.65 -17.36 7.01
N ARG A 113 -12.69 -17.44 7.95
CA ARG A 113 -12.71 -18.35 9.10
C ARG A 113 -12.89 -17.57 10.39
N LYS A 114 -13.47 -18.19 11.43
CA LYS A 114 -13.60 -17.54 12.74
C LYS A 114 -12.22 -17.25 13.33
N VAL A 115 -11.97 -16.03 13.79
CA VAL A 115 -10.67 -15.64 14.35
C VAL A 115 -10.79 -15.54 15.87
N TYR A 116 -9.92 -16.26 16.58
CA TYR A 116 -9.71 -16.12 18.00
C TYR A 116 -8.37 -15.42 18.25
N ALA A 117 -8.43 -14.20 18.77
CA ALA A 117 -7.26 -13.34 18.93
C ALA A 117 -6.96 -13.14 20.42
N PHE A 118 -5.75 -13.49 20.83
CA PHE A 118 -5.28 -13.45 22.21
C PHE A 118 -4.00 -12.62 22.35
N THR A 119 -3.77 -12.09 23.54
CA THR A 119 -2.45 -11.58 23.95
C THR A 119 -2.08 -12.16 25.30
N PHE A 120 -0.89 -12.75 25.38
CA PHE A 120 -0.32 -13.22 26.63
C PHE A 120 0.70 -12.19 27.14
N VAL A 121 0.49 -11.70 28.37
CA VAL A 121 1.38 -10.75 29.05
C VAL A 121 2.21 -11.49 30.09
N SER A 122 3.49 -11.70 29.81
CA SER A 122 4.36 -12.59 30.61
C SER A 122 4.69 -12.04 32.00
N GLU A 123 4.84 -10.73 32.18
CA GLU A 123 5.13 -10.13 33.49
C GLU A 123 3.98 -10.35 34.49
N LEU A 124 2.74 -10.27 34.00
CA LEU A 124 1.53 -10.45 34.82
C LEU A 124 1.02 -11.89 34.82
N GLN A 125 1.53 -12.76 33.94
CA GLN A 125 0.97 -14.10 33.66
C GLN A 125 -0.53 -14.04 33.31
N GLU A 126 -0.94 -13.01 32.58
CA GLU A 126 -2.33 -12.76 32.21
C GLU A 126 -2.57 -13.04 30.73
N LEU A 127 -3.73 -13.62 30.43
CA LEU A 127 -4.19 -13.85 29.06
C LEU A 127 -5.40 -12.97 28.77
N TYR A 128 -5.30 -12.20 27.69
CA TYR A 128 -6.37 -11.34 27.20
C TYR A 128 -6.97 -11.94 25.93
N PHE A 129 -8.28 -11.81 25.77
CA PHE A 129 -9.04 -12.26 24.61
C PHE A 129 -9.85 -11.11 24.03
N LEU A 130 -9.89 -11.03 22.70
CA LEU A 130 -10.75 -10.07 22.00
C LEU A 130 -12.08 -10.73 21.66
N ARG A 131 -13.16 -10.24 22.28
CA ARG A 131 -14.52 -10.70 22.02
C ARG A 131 -15.04 -10.29 20.64
N ASP A 132 -16.22 -10.80 20.30
CA ASP A 132 -16.92 -10.47 19.06
C ASP A 132 -17.40 -9.02 18.98
N ASP A 133 -17.69 -8.38 20.12
CA ASP A 133 -18.01 -6.95 20.26
C ASP A 133 -16.77 -6.04 20.31
N GLU A 134 -15.59 -6.56 19.95
CA GLU A 134 -14.28 -5.89 19.99
C GLU A 134 -13.84 -5.39 21.39
N GLN A 135 -14.51 -5.82 22.45
CA GLN A 135 -14.08 -5.54 23.80
C GLN A 135 -12.99 -6.52 24.23
N LEU A 136 -12.03 -6.00 24.98
CA LEU A 136 -10.96 -6.80 25.55
C LEU A 136 -11.41 -7.35 26.90
N GLU A 137 -11.12 -8.62 27.15
CA GLU A 137 -11.37 -9.23 28.45
C GLU A 137 -10.21 -10.12 28.90
N LYS A 138 -10.04 -10.23 30.21
CA LYS A 138 -9.12 -11.21 30.79
C LYS A 138 -9.79 -12.59 30.75
N THR A 139 -9.06 -13.59 30.28
CA THR A 139 -9.50 -14.97 30.19
C THR A 139 -8.50 -15.90 30.87
N LYS A 140 -8.94 -17.12 31.19
CA LYS A 140 -8.05 -18.17 31.71
C LYS A 140 -7.30 -18.86 30.59
N VAL A 141 -6.12 -19.38 30.91
CA VAL A 141 -5.29 -20.17 29.99
C VAL A 141 -6.00 -21.46 29.57
N ASP A 142 -6.89 -22.00 30.41
CA ASP A 142 -7.74 -23.16 30.09
C ASP A 142 -8.57 -22.98 28.81
N HIS A 143 -9.10 -21.78 28.59
CA HIS A 143 -9.89 -21.46 27.40
C HIS A 143 -9.04 -21.56 26.13
N LEU A 144 -7.80 -21.06 26.17
CA LEU A 144 -6.86 -21.20 25.05
C LEU A 144 -6.47 -22.68 24.85
N ALA A 145 -6.22 -23.42 25.92
CA ALA A 145 -5.87 -24.84 25.87
C ALA A 145 -6.96 -25.70 25.24
N GLU A 146 -8.23 -25.47 25.62
CA GLU A 146 -9.37 -26.15 25.03
C GLU A 146 -9.45 -25.87 23.52
N LEU A 147 -9.29 -24.60 23.12
CA LEU A 147 -9.30 -24.21 21.71
C LEU A 147 -8.16 -24.88 20.93
N LEU A 148 -6.94 -24.91 21.47
CA LEU A 148 -5.80 -25.56 20.83
C LEU A 148 -5.95 -27.09 20.74
N THR A 149 -6.66 -27.70 21.67
CA THR A 149 -6.88 -29.16 21.68
C THR A 149 -7.99 -29.58 20.73
N THR A 150 -9.04 -28.76 20.61
CA THR A 150 -10.24 -29.06 19.80
C THR A 150 -10.15 -28.59 18.36
N GLN A 151 -9.20 -27.70 18.03
CA GLN A 151 -9.03 -27.19 16.67
C GLN A 151 -8.70 -28.30 15.67
N GLU A 152 -9.57 -28.49 14.67
CA GLU A 152 -9.29 -29.33 13.50
C GLU A 152 -8.29 -28.62 12.58
N ILE A 153 -7.08 -29.17 12.45
CA ILE A 153 -6.02 -28.56 11.65
C ILE A 153 -6.28 -28.72 10.14
N ASP A 154 -5.99 -27.66 9.39
CA ASP A 154 -5.92 -27.71 7.94
C ASP A 154 -4.47 -27.81 7.49
N ASP A 155 -4.09 -28.96 6.92
CA ASP A 155 -2.72 -29.27 6.53
C ASP A 155 -2.41 -29.01 5.06
N THR A 156 -3.42 -28.62 4.28
CA THR A 156 -3.36 -28.63 2.83
C THR A 156 -3.00 -27.26 2.22
N GLU A 157 -3.14 -26.18 2.99
CA GLU A 157 -3.01 -24.82 2.50
C GLU A 157 -1.67 -24.18 2.88
N ALA A 158 -1.08 -23.45 1.94
CA ALA A 158 0.00 -22.51 2.23
C ALA A 158 -0.62 -21.20 2.75
N PRO A 159 -0.24 -20.68 3.94
CA PRO A 159 -0.84 -19.46 4.47
C PRO A 159 -0.74 -18.27 3.52
N ASP A 160 0.38 -18.15 2.80
CA ASP A 160 0.60 -17.07 1.84
C ASP A 160 -0.45 -17.05 0.72
N ALA A 161 -1.03 -18.21 0.38
CA ALA A 161 -2.11 -18.31 -0.61
C ALA A 161 -3.48 -17.87 -0.06
N LEU A 162 -3.63 -17.78 1.27
CA LEU A 162 -4.86 -17.34 1.93
C LEU A 162 -4.96 -15.81 2.00
N PHE A 163 -3.85 -15.10 1.85
CA PHE A 163 -3.82 -13.65 1.88
C PHE A 163 -3.79 -13.08 0.47
N ASN A 164 -4.90 -12.47 0.05
CA ASN A 164 -4.96 -11.72 -1.19
C ASN A 164 -4.61 -10.23 -0.92
N PRO A 165 -3.49 -9.69 -1.46
CA PRO A 165 -3.08 -8.31 -1.21
C PRO A 165 -4.17 -7.26 -1.45
N SER A 166 -5.04 -7.46 -2.45
CA SER A 166 -6.10 -6.50 -2.79
C SER A 166 -7.16 -6.32 -1.70
N ASP A 167 -7.26 -7.26 -0.77
CA ASP A 167 -8.17 -7.15 0.37
C ASP A 167 -7.74 -6.07 1.36
N TYR A 168 -6.44 -5.81 1.44
CA TYR A 168 -5.82 -4.94 2.43
C TYR A 168 -5.35 -3.61 1.84
N LEU A 169 -5.05 -3.59 0.54
CA LEU A 169 -4.58 -2.41 -0.17
C LEU A 169 -5.74 -1.52 -0.60
N VAL A 170 -6.47 -1.00 0.39
CA VAL A 170 -7.61 -0.12 0.19
C VAL A 170 -7.14 1.24 -0.28
N SER A 171 -7.77 1.71 -1.36
CA SER A 171 -7.56 3.02 -1.97
C SER A 171 -8.83 3.86 -1.81
N PRO A 172 -8.72 5.15 -1.41
CA PRO A 172 -9.88 6.05 -1.40
C PRO A 172 -10.58 6.17 -2.75
N PHE A 173 -9.92 5.81 -3.87
CA PHE A 173 -10.46 5.98 -5.22
C PHE A 173 -10.94 4.69 -5.88
N ASN A 174 -10.29 3.55 -5.61
CA ASN A 174 -10.64 2.26 -6.22
C ASN A 174 -11.51 1.39 -5.31
N SER A 175 -11.59 1.71 -4.03
CA SER A 175 -12.35 0.96 -3.02
C SER A 175 -13.01 1.94 -2.05
N THR A 176 -13.66 2.96 -2.62
CA THR A 176 -14.22 4.10 -1.90
C THR A 176 -15.21 3.68 -0.81
N GLY A 177 -16.08 2.69 -1.08
CA GLY A 177 -16.98 2.13 -0.07
C GLY A 177 -16.25 1.57 1.17
N LYS A 178 -15.22 0.73 0.97
CA LYS A 178 -14.39 0.20 2.07
C LYS A 178 -13.69 1.33 2.83
N PHE A 179 -13.15 2.31 2.10
CA PHE A 179 -12.54 3.49 2.72
C PHE A 179 -13.54 4.26 3.59
N LEU A 180 -14.74 4.55 3.08
CA LEU A 180 -15.80 5.23 3.84
C LEU A 180 -16.24 4.43 5.08
N ALA A 181 -16.28 3.10 4.98
CA ALA A 181 -16.57 2.20 6.10
C ALA A 181 -15.44 2.14 7.15
N GLY A 182 -14.21 2.56 6.83
CA GLY A 182 -13.05 2.41 7.73
C GLY A 182 -12.44 1.02 7.69
N GLU A 183 -12.71 0.26 6.64
CA GLU A 183 -12.13 -1.04 6.38
C GLU A 183 -10.75 -0.85 5.74
N TYR A 184 -9.80 -0.27 6.48
CA TYR A 184 -8.38 -0.17 6.09
C TYR A 184 -7.50 0.07 7.31
N PHE A 185 -6.19 -0.07 7.13
CA PHE A 185 -5.21 0.35 8.12
C PHE A 185 -4.08 1.15 7.48
N LEU A 186 -3.58 2.10 8.26
CA LEU A 186 -2.30 2.75 8.00
C LEU A 186 -1.14 1.88 8.48
N THR A 187 0.03 2.03 7.86
CA THR A 187 1.27 1.46 8.43
C THR A 187 1.64 2.18 9.72
N ASN A 188 2.55 1.60 10.51
CA ASN A 188 3.02 2.25 11.73
C ASN A 188 3.64 3.63 11.42
N GLN A 189 4.44 3.73 10.35
CA GLN A 189 4.98 5.01 9.88
C GLN A 189 3.87 6.01 9.52
N GLN A 190 2.80 5.57 8.86
CA GLN A 190 1.68 6.44 8.49
C GLN A 190 0.87 6.88 9.71
N GLU A 191 0.61 6.01 10.68
CA GLU A 191 -0.03 6.38 11.95
C GLU A 191 0.82 7.37 12.74
N ASP A 192 2.14 7.17 12.81
CA ASP A 192 3.05 8.09 13.49
C ASP A 192 3.02 9.48 12.86
N VAL A 193 3.08 9.54 11.52
CA VAL A 193 2.96 10.80 10.77
C VAL A 193 1.59 11.45 11.00
N LYS A 194 0.50 10.68 10.93
CA LYS A 194 -0.86 11.17 11.20
C LYS A 194 -0.96 11.79 12.59
N ASN A 195 -0.49 11.09 13.62
CA ASN A 195 -0.56 11.55 15.01
C ASN A 195 0.23 12.85 15.18
N GLN A 196 1.46 12.92 14.65
CA GLN A 196 2.25 14.15 14.68
C GLN A 196 1.57 15.31 13.96
N ILE A 197 0.93 15.06 12.82
CA ILE A 197 0.14 16.06 12.10
C ILE A 197 -1.03 16.51 12.97
N ILE A 198 -1.87 15.60 13.46
CA ILE A 198 -3.06 15.94 14.27
C ILE A 198 -2.66 16.73 15.52
N ASP A 199 -1.62 16.29 16.25
CA ASP A 199 -1.11 16.98 17.44
C ASP A 199 -0.62 18.39 17.10
N SER A 200 0.00 18.56 15.93
CA SER A 200 0.42 19.87 15.45
C SER A 200 -0.77 20.78 15.10
N LEU A 201 -1.98 20.26 14.91
CA LEU A 201 -3.13 21.03 14.43
C LEU A 201 -4.02 21.57 15.55
N ASN A 202 -3.79 21.21 16.80
CA ASN A 202 -4.59 21.66 17.94
C ASN A 202 -3.85 22.71 18.80
N PRO A 203 -4.40 23.93 18.97
CA PRO A 203 -4.96 24.84 17.97
C PRO A 203 -3.86 25.69 17.29
N PRO A 204 -3.97 26.03 15.99
CA PRO A 204 -2.96 26.83 15.29
C PRO A 204 -3.21 28.33 15.50
N LYS A 205 -2.22 29.06 16.05
CA LYS A 205 -2.22 30.54 16.13
C LYS A 205 -1.82 31.23 14.82
N ALA A 206 -1.31 30.47 13.84
CA ALA A 206 -0.77 30.92 12.57
C ALA A 206 -0.90 29.83 11.49
N ALA A 207 -0.75 30.22 10.22
CA ALA A 207 -0.73 29.28 9.11
C ALA A 207 0.35 28.21 9.30
N LYS A 208 0.01 26.95 9.05
CA LYS A 208 0.93 25.81 9.13
C LYS A 208 1.02 25.12 7.78
N PHE A 209 2.25 24.91 7.32
CA PHE A 209 2.51 24.18 6.08
C PHE A 209 3.14 22.83 6.40
N ILE A 210 2.58 21.78 5.84
CA ILE A 210 3.01 20.39 6.00
C ILE A 210 3.25 19.80 4.61
N SER A 211 4.32 19.02 4.47
CA SER A 211 4.65 18.33 3.22
C SER A 211 4.72 16.83 3.44
N ILE A 212 3.79 16.07 2.86
CA ILE A 212 3.83 14.60 2.84
C ILE A 212 4.47 14.15 1.52
N ILE A 213 5.66 13.55 1.63
CA ILE A 213 6.50 13.15 0.50
C ILE A 213 6.56 11.63 0.45
N GLY A 214 6.42 11.03 -0.73
CA GLY A 214 6.56 9.58 -0.89
C GLY A 214 6.47 9.17 -2.34
N SER A 215 7.00 7.99 -2.68
CA SER A 215 6.93 7.48 -4.06
C SER A 215 5.57 6.83 -4.37
N ALA A 216 5.37 6.38 -5.61
CA ALA A 216 4.30 5.44 -5.97
C ALA A 216 4.20 4.28 -4.95
N GLY A 217 2.97 3.94 -4.55
CA GLY A 217 2.70 2.79 -3.69
C GLY A 217 3.05 2.94 -2.20
N THR A 218 3.44 4.14 -1.73
CA THR A 218 3.67 4.41 -0.29
C THR A 218 2.41 4.81 0.49
N GLY A 219 1.24 4.81 -0.16
CA GLY A 219 -0.04 5.12 0.48
C GLY A 219 -0.23 6.60 0.88
N LYS A 220 0.47 7.56 0.24
CA LYS A 220 0.30 9.01 0.49
C LYS A 220 -1.16 9.45 0.46
N THR A 221 -1.88 9.09 -0.61
CA THR A 221 -3.30 9.43 -0.78
C THR A 221 -4.15 8.85 0.33
N LEU A 222 -3.91 7.59 0.73
CA LEU A 222 -4.64 6.97 1.84
C LEU A 222 -4.42 7.74 3.15
N LEU A 223 -3.18 8.04 3.51
CA LEU A 223 -2.84 8.83 4.69
C LEU A 223 -3.50 10.21 4.68
N THR A 224 -3.36 10.92 3.56
CA THR A 224 -3.88 12.28 3.41
C THR A 224 -5.41 12.34 3.53
N TYR A 225 -6.11 11.38 2.91
CA TYR A 225 -7.56 11.28 3.01
C TYR A 225 -8.00 10.79 4.40
N ASP A 226 -7.25 9.90 5.05
CA ASP A 226 -7.52 9.49 6.43
C ASP A 226 -7.38 10.65 7.43
N ILE A 227 -6.38 11.52 7.25
CA ILE A 227 -6.26 12.75 8.04
C ILE A 227 -7.50 13.63 7.83
N ALA A 228 -7.93 13.87 6.58
CA ALA A 228 -9.17 14.60 6.33
C ALA A 228 -10.39 13.93 7.00
N ARG A 229 -10.49 12.61 6.94
CA ARG A 229 -11.56 11.86 7.61
C ARG A 229 -11.57 12.11 9.11
N HIS A 230 -10.41 12.10 9.76
CA HIS A 230 -10.30 12.40 11.18
C HIS A 230 -10.94 13.75 11.51
N PHE A 231 -10.61 14.80 10.74
CA PHE A 231 -11.20 16.14 10.93
C PHE A 231 -12.71 16.20 10.62
N ILE A 232 -13.19 15.41 9.66
CA ILE A 232 -14.63 15.28 9.39
C ILE A 232 -15.35 14.65 10.59
N LEU A 233 -14.78 13.60 11.20
CA LEU A 233 -15.42 12.83 12.27
C LEU A 233 -15.45 13.56 13.62
N ILE A 234 -14.42 14.33 13.97
CA ILE A 234 -14.39 15.10 15.22
C ILE A 234 -15.37 16.29 15.23
N GLY A 235 -15.94 16.66 14.07
CA GLY A 235 -17.13 17.51 13.99
C GLY A 235 -16.93 19.00 14.30
N GLY A 236 -15.86 19.62 13.77
CA GLY A 236 -15.62 21.07 13.91
C GLY A 236 -16.53 21.96 13.04
N GLU A 237 -16.54 23.28 13.32
CA GLU A 237 -17.33 24.28 12.56
C GLU A 237 -16.90 24.37 11.09
N ARG A 238 -15.64 24.04 10.78
CA ARG A 238 -15.09 24.09 9.41
C ARG A 238 -14.61 22.71 8.99
N LYS A 239 -15.12 22.25 7.85
CA LYS A 239 -14.72 20.97 7.25
C LYS A 239 -13.33 21.09 6.61
N PRO A 240 -12.59 19.99 6.42
CA PRO A 240 -11.42 20.01 5.55
C PRO A 240 -11.83 20.17 4.08
N LEU A 241 -11.02 20.90 3.31
CA LEU A 241 -11.12 20.97 1.84
C LEU A 241 -10.00 20.18 1.20
N ILE A 242 -10.33 19.27 0.30
CA ILE A 242 -9.35 18.57 -0.53
C ILE A 242 -9.36 19.17 -1.94
N ILE A 243 -8.19 19.57 -2.40
CA ILE A 243 -7.93 20.07 -3.74
C ILE A 243 -7.05 19.03 -4.43
N HIS A 244 -7.63 18.28 -5.37
CA HIS A 244 -6.89 17.30 -6.15
C HIS A 244 -6.21 18.00 -7.34
N CYS A 245 -4.87 17.87 -7.44
CA CYS A 245 -4.05 18.50 -8.47
C CYS A 245 -3.98 17.70 -9.77
N GLY A 246 -5.08 17.03 -10.11
CA GLY A 246 -5.28 16.24 -11.32
C GLY A 246 -6.74 16.29 -11.77
N GLN A 247 -7.13 15.38 -12.65
CA GLN A 247 -8.54 15.20 -13.00
C GLN A 247 -9.25 14.42 -11.90
N LEU A 248 -10.45 14.88 -11.51
CA LEU A 248 -11.29 14.09 -10.61
C LEU A 248 -11.69 12.79 -11.30
N ASN A 249 -11.74 11.71 -10.53
CA ASN A 249 -12.10 10.36 -10.97
C ASN A 249 -13.37 9.88 -10.26
N GLY A 250 -13.86 8.68 -10.61
CA GLY A 250 -15.09 8.12 -10.04
C GLY A 250 -15.11 8.06 -8.51
N GLY A 251 -13.99 7.69 -7.88
CA GLY A 251 -13.87 7.65 -6.42
C GLY A 251 -13.95 9.03 -5.77
N HIS A 252 -13.38 10.07 -6.39
CA HIS A 252 -13.60 11.44 -5.93
C HIS A 252 -15.08 11.84 -5.98
N ILE A 253 -15.79 11.49 -7.07
CA ILE A 253 -17.22 11.78 -7.20
C ILE A 253 -18.05 11.04 -6.14
N GLU A 254 -17.70 9.79 -5.83
CA GLU A 254 -18.35 9.01 -4.79
C GLU A 254 -18.09 9.60 -3.38
N LEU A 255 -16.86 10.03 -3.08
CA LEU A 255 -16.57 10.75 -1.82
C LEU A 255 -17.37 12.04 -1.69
N ILE A 256 -17.47 12.83 -2.78
CA ILE A 256 -18.28 14.07 -2.81
C ILE A 256 -19.75 13.76 -2.52
N LYS A 257 -20.32 12.71 -3.14
CA LYS A 257 -21.70 12.26 -2.85
C LYS A 257 -21.90 11.87 -1.39
N ASN A 258 -20.85 11.41 -0.72
CA ASN A 258 -20.83 11.10 0.71
C ASN A 258 -20.43 12.29 1.60
N GLY A 259 -20.54 13.52 1.09
CA GLY A 259 -20.42 14.75 1.87
C GLY A 259 -19.00 15.28 2.07
N TRP A 260 -18.01 14.73 1.36
CA TRP A 260 -16.64 15.25 1.36
C TRP A 260 -16.52 16.52 0.50
N ALA A 261 -15.80 17.52 1.01
CA ALA A 261 -15.48 18.73 0.23
C ALA A 261 -14.22 18.48 -0.61
N ILE A 262 -14.42 18.14 -1.88
CA ILE A 262 -13.34 17.87 -2.84
C ILE A 262 -13.54 18.72 -4.10
N THR A 263 -12.48 19.35 -4.58
CA THR A 263 -12.48 20.12 -5.83
C THR A 263 -11.22 19.87 -6.65
N ALA A 264 -11.29 20.12 -7.96
CA ALA A 264 -10.11 20.08 -8.82
C ALA A 264 -9.28 21.36 -8.66
N ILE A 265 -7.97 21.28 -8.81
CA ILE A 265 -7.06 22.45 -8.72
C ILE A 265 -7.44 23.59 -9.66
N LYS A 266 -8.02 23.30 -10.84
CA LYS A 266 -8.50 24.34 -11.77
C LYS A 266 -9.66 25.18 -11.20
N ASN A 267 -10.41 24.64 -10.25
CA ASN A 267 -11.59 25.25 -9.64
C ASN A 267 -11.32 25.79 -8.23
N TYR A 268 -10.06 25.72 -7.73
CA TYR A 268 -9.73 26.14 -6.36
C TYR A 268 -10.09 27.61 -6.07
N GLY A 269 -10.10 28.46 -7.10
CA GLY A 269 -10.44 29.88 -7.00
C GLY A 269 -11.89 30.14 -6.59
N ASN A 270 -12.78 29.15 -6.73
CA ASN A 270 -14.18 29.22 -6.31
C ASN A 270 -14.34 29.04 -4.79
N HIS A 271 -13.26 28.76 -4.06
CA HIS A 271 -13.26 28.51 -2.64
C HIS A 271 -12.50 29.61 -1.91
N ASP A 272 -13.10 30.15 -0.85
CA ASP A 272 -12.40 30.97 0.13
C ASP A 272 -11.73 30.06 1.17
N LEU A 273 -10.40 30.07 1.20
CA LEU A 273 -9.62 29.21 2.10
C LEU A 273 -9.84 29.57 3.57
N ALA A 274 -10.32 30.79 3.88
CA ALA A 274 -10.64 31.19 5.24
C ALA A 274 -11.81 30.41 5.86
N ASN A 275 -12.61 29.71 5.05
CA ASN A 275 -13.73 28.88 5.50
C ASN A 275 -13.32 27.47 5.93
N TYR A 276 -12.03 27.12 5.87
CA TYR A 276 -11.54 25.76 6.10
C TYR A 276 -10.41 25.79 7.13
N ASP A 277 -10.44 24.88 8.11
CA ASP A 277 -9.34 24.74 9.08
C ASP A 277 -8.16 23.96 8.50
N LEU A 278 -8.46 23.04 7.58
CA LEU A 278 -7.49 22.21 6.89
C LEU A 278 -7.76 22.24 5.38
N VAL A 279 -6.75 22.63 4.61
CA VAL A 279 -6.74 22.55 3.15
C VAL A 279 -5.68 21.56 2.73
N ILE A 280 -6.05 20.60 1.90
CA ILE A 280 -5.17 19.54 1.43
C ILE A 280 -5.01 19.66 -0.07
N PHE A 281 -3.78 19.77 -0.55
CA PHE A 281 -3.44 19.65 -1.96
C PHE A 281 -2.86 18.27 -2.21
N ASP A 282 -3.65 17.39 -2.81
CA ASP A 282 -3.20 16.06 -3.22
C ASP A 282 -2.58 16.09 -4.62
N GLU A 283 -1.54 15.28 -4.85
CA GLU A 283 -0.75 15.27 -6.09
C GLU A 283 -0.11 16.63 -6.43
N ALA A 284 0.31 17.37 -5.41
CA ALA A 284 0.71 18.78 -5.48
C ALA A 284 1.93 19.08 -6.37
N GLN A 285 2.72 18.07 -6.77
CA GLN A 285 3.80 18.25 -7.75
C GLN A 285 3.29 18.77 -9.11
N ARG A 286 1.98 18.67 -9.38
CA ARG A 286 1.34 19.13 -10.62
C ARG A 286 0.79 20.57 -10.56
N ILE A 287 0.95 21.26 -9.44
CA ILE A 287 0.53 22.67 -9.32
C ILE A 287 1.44 23.55 -10.18
N TYR A 288 0.85 24.49 -10.94
CA TYR A 288 1.65 25.47 -11.68
C TYR A 288 2.42 26.39 -10.72
N PRO A 289 3.71 26.71 -10.96
CA PRO A 289 4.50 27.51 -10.03
C PRO A 289 3.86 28.83 -9.56
N LYS A 290 3.32 29.64 -10.48
CA LYS A 290 2.65 30.90 -10.13
C LYS A 290 1.38 30.67 -9.28
N GLN A 291 0.70 29.56 -9.53
CA GLN A 291 -0.48 29.15 -8.77
C GLN A 291 -0.08 28.74 -7.35
N LEU A 292 1.04 28.04 -7.18
CA LEU A 292 1.59 27.67 -5.87
C LEU A 292 1.89 28.93 -5.04
N ASP A 293 2.57 29.94 -5.61
CA ASP A 293 2.86 31.19 -4.92
C ASP A 293 1.58 31.86 -4.41
N THR A 294 0.55 31.90 -5.25
CA THR A 294 -0.77 32.46 -4.91
C THR A 294 -1.46 31.65 -3.79
N ILE A 295 -1.35 30.32 -3.82
CA ILE A 295 -1.93 29.43 -2.81
C ILE A 295 -1.26 29.67 -1.45
N ILE A 296 0.07 29.76 -1.41
CA ILE A 296 0.82 30.00 -0.17
C ILE A 296 0.38 31.30 0.50
N GLU A 297 0.25 32.38 -0.28
CA GLU A 297 -0.22 33.67 0.24
C GLU A 297 -1.67 33.59 0.77
N LYS A 298 -2.58 32.93 0.03
CA LYS A 298 -3.97 32.74 0.50
C LYS A 298 -4.04 31.94 1.80
N VAL A 299 -3.26 30.87 1.94
CA VAL A 299 -3.20 30.07 3.18
C VAL A 299 -2.66 30.90 4.34
N ARG A 300 -1.62 31.72 4.12
CA ARG A 300 -1.07 32.63 5.14
C ARG A 300 -2.12 33.62 5.64
N LEU A 301 -2.87 34.23 4.72
CA LEU A 301 -3.94 35.18 5.05
C LEU A 301 -5.10 34.50 5.79
N ALA A 302 -5.51 33.31 5.35
CA ALA A 302 -6.56 32.51 5.97
C ALA A 302 -6.16 31.95 7.36
N LYS A 303 -4.86 31.87 7.66
CA LYS A 303 -4.30 31.24 8.87
C LYS A 303 -4.74 29.79 9.06
N CYS A 304 -5.07 29.09 7.97
CA CYS A 304 -5.45 27.69 8.00
C CYS A 304 -4.23 26.77 7.95
N CYS A 305 -4.44 25.48 8.23
CA CYS A 305 -3.44 24.47 7.91
C CYS A 305 -3.49 24.10 6.43
N CYS A 306 -2.32 23.90 5.83
CA CYS A 306 -2.16 23.40 4.49
C CYS A 306 -1.26 22.15 4.46
N ILE A 307 -1.77 21.05 3.92
CA ILE A 307 -0.99 19.83 3.62
C ILE A 307 -0.75 19.75 2.12
N PHE A 308 0.50 19.63 1.71
CA PHE A 308 0.88 19.27 0.34
C PHE A 308 1.31 17.80 0.30
N SER A 309 0.55 16.96 -0.40
CA SER A 309 0.91 15.55 -0.69
C SER A 309 1.52 15.50 -2.08
N HIS A 310 2.80 15.09 -2.21
CA HIS A 310 3.49 15.10 -3.51
C HIS A 310 4.56 14.02 -3.70
N ASP A 311 4.88 13.77 -4.96
CA ASP A 311 5.91 12.84 -5.42
C ASP A 311 6.77 13.47 -6.53
N LYS A 312 8.06 13.69 -6.27
CA LYS A 312 9.00 14.31 -7.21
C LYS A 312 9.17 13.52 -8.51
N LEU A 313 8.98 12.20 -8.48
CA LEU A 313 9.21 11.34 -9.64
C LEU A 313 7.95 11.14 -10.50
N GLN A 314 6.76 11.45 -9.97
CA GLN A 314 5.51 11.25 -10.70
C GLN A 314 5.04 12.50 -11.45
N THR A 315 5.71 12.76 -12.58
CA THR A 315 5.34 13.78 -13.56
C THR A 315 4.91 13.15 -14.89
N LEU A 316 4.12 13.89 -15.69
CA LEU A 316 3.60 13.50 -17.00
C LEU A 316 4.20 14.33 -18.15
N ALA A 317 4.84 15.45 -17.82
CA ALA A 317 5.42 16.36 -18.81
C ALA A 317 6.79 16.89 -18.38
N ASN A 318 7.59 17.29 -19.36
CA ASN A 318 8.93 17.84 -19.11
C ASN A 318 8.92 19.18 -18.40
N TRP A 319 7.86 19.98 -18.56
CA TRP A 319 7.72 21.24 -17.84
C TRP A 319 7.42 21.03 -16.35
N GLU A 320 6.72 19.95 -15.97
CA GLU A 320 6.43 19.62 -14.57
C GLU A 320 7.73 19.32 -13.82
N GLU A 321 8.60 18.49 -14.41
CA GLU A 321 9.91 18.17 -13.84
C GLU A 321 10.81 19.40 -13.73
N LYS A 322 10.93 20.19 -14.80
CA LYS A 322 11.76 21.40 -14.83
C LYS A 322 11.29 22.47 -13.84
N SER A 323 10.00 22.47 -13.47
CA SER A 323 9.42 23.45 -12.55
C SER A 323 9.79 23.19 -11.08
N ASP A 324 10.26 21.98 -10.74
CA ASP A 324 10.59 21.49 -9.39
C ASP A 324 9.63 21.97 -8.30
N VAL A 325 8.33 21.80 -8.54
CA VAL A 325 7.26 22.23 -7.63
C VAL A 325 7.43 21.62 -6.24
N SER A 326 7.83 20.34 -6.17
CA SER A 326 8.21 19.67 -4.92
C SER A 326 9.34 20.38 -4.17
N GLY A 327 10.38 20.83 -4.88
CA GLY A 327 11.45 21.64 -4.30
C GLY A 327 10.94 23.00 -3.77
N LYS A 328 10.05 23.65 -4.52
CA LYS A 328 9.43 24.93 -4.11
C LYS A 328 8.56 24.77 -2.86
N ILE A 329 7.76 23.71 -2.79
CA ILE A 329 7.01 23.34 -1.58
C ILE A 329 7.97 23.16 -0.41
N GLY A 330 9.06 22.39 -0.60
CA GLY A 330 10.08 22.20 0.43
C GLY A 330 10.82 23.46 0.87
N SER A 331 10.73 24.55 0.11
CA SER A 331 11.34 25.85 0.44
C SER A 331 10.41 26.80 1.20
N ILE A 332 9.15 26.42 1.44
CA ILE A 332 8.21 27.23 2.22
C ILE A 332 8.71 27.34 3.66
N ASN A 333 8.80 28.55 4.21
CA ASN A 333 9.24 28.76 5.59
C ASN A 333 8.10 29.31 6.47
N PRO A 334 7.76 28.66 7.62
CA PRO A 334 8.16 27.31 8.00
C PRO A 334 7.35 26.22 7.25
N ILE A 335 7.98 25.07 6.96
CA ILE A 335 7.32 23.85 6.50
C ILE A 335 7.78 22.64 7.31
N THR A 336 6.86 21.73 7.64
CA THR A 336 7.17 20.47 8.31
C THR A 336 7.11 19.31 7.31
N PRO A 337 8.25 18.70 6.95
CA PRO A 337 8.29 17.58 6.00
C PRO A 337 8.11 16.22 6.70
N TYR A 338 7.30 15.36 6.10
CA TYR A 338 7.12 13.96 6.45
C TYR A 338 7.40 13.09 5.23
N LYS A 339 8.35 12.15 5.34
CA LYS A 339 8.74 11.26 4.24
C LYS A 339 8.24 9.84 4.50
N LEU A 340 7.37 9.35 3.60
CA LEU A 340 6.94 7.96 3.57
C LEU A 340 7.92 7.14 2.73
N SER A 341 8.51 6.12 3.34
CA SER A 341 9.53 5.25 2.73
C SER A 341 9.02 3.84 2.44
N GLU A 342 8.00 3.39 3.14
CA GLU A 342 7.48 2.03 3.02
C GLU A 342 6.58 1.88 1.79
N LYS A 343 7.02 1.07 0.82
CA LYS A 343 6.20 0.65 -0.31
C LYS A 343 5.36 -0.55 0.09
N ILE A 344 4.09 -0.29 0.41
CA ILE A 344 3.13 -1.31 0.84
C ILE A 344 2.32 -1.93 -0.30
N ARG A 345 2.31 -1.31 -1.47
CA ARG A 345 1.41 -1.69 -2.59
C ARG A 345 2.11 -2.28 -3.80
N THR A 346 3.44 -2.49 -3.71
CA THR A 346 4.23 -2.81 -4.90
C THR A 346 4.60 -4.28 -4.94
N ASN A 347 4.08 -5.00 -5.94
CA ASN A 347 4.59 -6.31 -6.31
C ASN A 347 6.09 -6.21 -6.65
N LYS A 348 6.94 -6.95 -5.93
CA LYS A 348 8.40 -6.88 -6.06
C LYS A 348 8.88 -7.24 -7.46
N GLU A 349 8.25 -8.21 -8.10
CA GLU A 349 8.54 -8.63 -9.48
C GLU A 349 8.26 -7.48 -10.45
N ILE A 350 7.05 -6.92 -10.40
CA ILE A 350 6.65 -5.77 -11.24
C ILE A 350 7.56 -4.56 -10.97
N ALA A 351 7.89 -4.28 -9.71
CA ALA A 351 8.77 -3.17 -9.34
C ALA A 351 10.17 -3.30 -9.94
N ALA A 352 10.75 -4.50 -9.90
CA ALA A 352 12.06 -4.79 -10.46
C ALA A 352 12.01 -4.70 -11.99
N PHE A 353 10.98 -5.30 -12.59
CA PHE A 353 10.75 -5.24 -14.04
C PHE A 353 10.65 -3.80 -14.55
N ILE A 354 9.82 -2.96 -13.93
CA ILE A 354 9.68 -1.55 -14.31
C ILE A 354 11.03 -0.82 -14.26
N LYS A 355 11.82 -1.03 -13.19
CA LYS A 355 13.13 -0.37 -13.05
C LYS A 355 14.10 -0.78 -14.16
N MET A 356 14.10 -2.06 -14.54
CA MET A 356 14.96 -2.59 -15.60
C MET A 356 14.45 -2.27 -17.00
N LEU A 357 13.13 -2.17 -17.19
CA LEU A 357 12.52 -1.73 -18.45
C LEU A 357 12.82 -0.24 -18.71
N PHE A 358 12.81 0.60 -17.68
CA PHE A 358 13.05 2.04 -17.85
C PHE A 358 14.52 2.43 -17.99
N ASN A 359 15.44 1.52 -17.64
CA ASN A 359 16.85 1.73 -17.90
C ASN A 359 17.52 0.39 -18.25
N SER A 360 17.97 0.25 -19.50
CA SER A 360 18.54 -0.98 -20.06
C SER A 360 19.86 -1.40 -19.40
N LYS A 361 20.56 -0.47 -18.73
CA LYS A 361 21.80 -0.74 -17.99
C LYS A 361 21.55 -1.18 -16.55
N LYS A 362 20.32 -1.11 -16.03
CA LYS A 362 19.99 -1.60 -14.70
C LYS A 362 19.83 -3.12 -14.72
N SER A 363 20.41 -3.76 -13.70
CA SER A 363 20.25 -5.16 -13.38
C SER A 363 19.88 -5.29 -11.91
N LEU A 364 18.78 -5.97 -11.63
CA LEU A 364 18.26 -6.20 -10.28
C LEU A 364 17.87 -7.68 -10.16
N PRO A 365 18.05 -8.30 -8.99
CA PRO A 365 17.53 -9.65 -8.77
C PRO A 365 16.01 -9.61 -8.86
N ILE A 366 15.45 -10.49 -9.69
CA ILE A 366 14.02 -10.66 -9.88
C ILE A 366 13.67 -12.14 -9.68
N SER A 367 12.59 -12.40 -8.95
CA SER A 367 11.98 -13.73 -8.86
C SER A 367 10.69 -13.68 -9.66
N THR A 368 10.66 -14.36 -10.79
CA THR A 368 9.50 -14.39 -11.68
C THR A 368 8.45 -15.33 -11.10
N ASN A 369 7.25 -14.79 -10.85
CA ASN A 369 6.12 -15.53 -10.29
C ASN A 369 4.92 -15.54 -11.25
N GLY A 370 5.14 -15.21 -12.53
CA GLY A 370 4.10 -15.19 -13.57
C GLY A 370 3.16 -13.99 -13.48
N ASN A 371 3.61 -12.89 -12.86
CA ASN A 371 2.81 -11.67 -12.75
C ASN A 371 2.91 -10.76 -13.97
N ILE A 372 3.84 -11.04 -14.90
CA ILE A 372 4.08 -10.22 -16.08
C ILE A 372 3.81 -11.05 -17.33
N GLU A 373 2.93 -10.55 -18.19
CA GLU A 373 2.57 -11.13 -19.47
C GLU A 373 3.12 -10.22 -20.58
N ILE A 374 3.77 -10.80 -21.59
CA ILE A 374 4.32 -10.07 -22.73
C ILE A 374 3.64 -10.60 -23.99
N ASN A 375 3.06 -9.70 -24.79
CA ASN A 375 2.42 -10.03 -26.06
C ASN A 375 3.03 -9.19 -27.17
N TYR A 376 3.38 -9.79 -28.29
CA TYR A 376 3.94 -9.10 -29.45
C TYR A 376 2.97 -9.14 -30.63
N PHE A 377 2.80 -7.99 -31.28
CA PHE A 377 2.04 -7.87 -32.51
C PHE A 377 2.85 -7.10 -33.55
N ASN A 378 2.79 -7.53 -34.80
CA ASN A 378 3.49 -6.83 -35.88
C ASN A 378 2.75 -5.56 -36.35
N THR A 379 1.42 -5.52 -36.17
CA THR A 379 0.56 -4.44 -36.67
C THR A 379 -0.23 -3.79 -35.54
N SER A 380 -0.68 -2.54 -35.75
CA SER A 380 -1.52 -1.84 -34.78
C SER A 380 -2.95 -2.40 -34.75
N GLU A 381 -3.41 -2.93 -35.87
CA GLU A 381 -4.73 -3.52 -36.07
C GLU A 381 -4.89 -4.82 -35.27
N ASP A 382 -3.89 -5.70 -35.31
CA ASP A 382 -3.89 -6.94 -34.53
C ASP A 382 -3.79 -6.64 -33.03
N ALA A 383 -2.92 -5.71 -32.64
CA ALA A 383 -2.77 -5.28 -31.26
C ALA A 383 -4.08 -4.69 -30.72
N LYS A 384 -4.76 -3.86 -31.51
CA LYS A 384 -6.07 -3.30 -31.16
C LYS A 384 -7.11 -4.40 -30.97
N SER A 385 -7.19 -5.33 -31.92
CA SER A 385 -8.14 -6.46 -31.84
C SER A 385 -7.89 -7.33 -30.59
N TYR A 386 -6.62 -7.51 -30.20
CA TYR A 386 -6.27 -8.20 -28.96
C TYR A 386 -6.68 -7.41 -27.72
N ILE A 387 -6.40 -6.10 -27.69
CA ILE A 387 -6.78 -5.20 -26.59
C ILE A 387 -8.30 -5.22 -26.38
N ASP A 388 -9.07 -5.12 -27.46
CA ASP A 388 -10.54 -5.11 -27.43
C ASP A 388 -11.13 -6.46 -26.96
N ALA A 389 -10.36 -7.55 -27.09
CA ALA A 389 -10.74 -8.88 -26.62
C ALA A 389 -10.30 -9.19 -25.18
N LEU A 390 -9.57 -8.27 -24.51
CA LEU A 390 -9.15 -8.49 -23.13
C LEU A 390 -10.35 -8.51 -22.18
N ASP A 391 -10.31 -9.43 -21.24
CA ASP A 391 -11.30 -9.54 -20.18
C ASP A 391 -11.24 -8.32 -19.25
N GLU A 392 -12.21 -7.40 -19.39
CA GLU A 392 -12.33 -6.17 -18.61
C GLU A 392 -12.45 -6.44 -17.09
N SER A 393 -12.88 -7.65 -16.68
CA SER A 393 -12.93 -8.01 -15.25
C SER A 393 -11.53 -8.26 -14.67
N LYS A 394 -10.53 -8.51 -15.52
CA LYS A 394 -9.14 -8.81 -15.14
C LYS A 394 -8.18 -7.67 -15.47
N TRP A 395 -8.41 -6.96 -16.57
CA TRP A 395 -7.46 -5.99 -17.11
C TRP A 395 -8.07 -4.60 -17.21
N GLU A 396 -7.43 -3.64 -16.55
CA GLU A 396 -7.63 -2.23 -16.86
C GLU A 396 -6.67 -1.84 -18.01
N ILE A 397 -7.24 -1.49 -19.16
CA ILE A 397 -6.47 -1.04 -20.34
C ILE A 397 -6.17 0.45 -20.19
N LEU A 398 -4.89 0.79 -20.09
CA LEU A 398 -4.45 2.17 -19.87
C LEU A 398 -3.77 2.73 -21.12
N ARG A 399 -4.38 3.77 -21.70
CA ARG A 399 -3.82 4.47 -22.86
C ARG A 399 -3.08 5.74 -22.47
N PHE A 400 -2.23 6.22 -23.37
CA PHE A 400 -1.60 7.53 -23.22
C PHE A 400 -2.61 8.64 -23.41
N THR A 401 -2.32 9.80 -22.81
CA THR A 401 -3.19 10.97 -22.97
C THR A 401 -2.83 11.66 -24.27
N PRO A 402 -3.77 11.78 -25.22
CA PRO A 402 -3.50 12.43 -26.49
C PRO A 402 -3.40 13.94 -26.34
N SER A 403 -2.76 14.57 -27.33
CA SER A 403 -2.85 16.01 -27.54
C SER A 403 -4.29 16.41 -27.88
N GLN A 404 -4.69 17.58 -27.41
CA GLN A 404 -5.99 18.17 -27.79
C GLN A 404 -6.00 18.75 -29.21
N TYR A 405 -4.82 18.90 -29.84
CA TYR A 405 -4.66 19.68 -31.08
C TYR A 405 -4.12 18.86 -32.25
N LYS A 406 -3.50 17.71 -32.00
CA LYS A 406 -2.83 16.90 -33.03
C LYS A 406 -3.06 15.42 -32.77
N LYS A 407 -3.27 14.67 -33.84
CA LYS A 407 -3.35 13.21 -33.79
C LYS A 407 -1.95 12.61 -33.63
N GLU A 408 -1.76 11.83 -32.58
CA GLU A 408 -0.51 11.19 -32.18
C GLU A 408 -0.52 9.69 -32.54
N HIS A 409 0.66 9.07 -32.54
CA HIS A 409 0.79 7.67 -32.97
C HIS A 409 0.04 6.69 -32.07
N HIS A 410 -0.01 6.96 -30.77
CA HIS A 410 -0.63 6.10 -29.78
C HIS A 410 -2.16 6.08 -29.82
N GLU A 411 -2.77 7.02 -30.54
CA GLU A 411 -4.22 7.04 -30.80
C GLU A 411 -4.65 5.97 -31.81
N LYS A 412 -3.72 5.34 -32.54
CA LYS A 412 -4.07 4.35 -33.58
C LYS A 412 -4.49 2.99 -33.02
N TYR A 413 -4.01 2.66 -31.83
CA TYR A 413 -4.19 1.35 -31.19
C TYR A 413 -4.93 1.47 -29.85
N SER A 414 -5.54 2.63 -29.57
CA SER A 414 -6.28 2.86 -28.33
C SER A 414 -7.71 3.30 -28.61
N GLU A 415 -8.64 2.74 -27.83
CA GLU A 415 -10.04 3.15 -27.83
C GLU A 415 -10.27 4.38 -26.95
N GLU A 416 -11.20 5.24 -27.36
CA GLU A 416 -11.47 6.49 -26.63
C GLU A 416 -12.05 6.24 -25.24
N SER A 417 -12.80 5.15 -25.08
CA SER A 417 -13.40 4.68 -23.83
C SER A 417 -12.36 4.30 -22.77
N ASN A 418 -11.15 3.90 -23.19
CA ASN A 418 -10.09 3.50 -22.28
C ASN A 418 -9.54 4.70 -21.51
N ARG A 419 -9.26 4.48 -20.22
CA ARG A 419 -8.76 5.53 -19.34
C ARG A 419 -7.36 5.96 -19.75
N THR A 420 -7.18 7.27 -19.76
CA THR A 420 -5.90 7.92 -20.08
C THR A 420 -5.00 8.03 -18.85
N SER A 421 -3.69 8.21 -19.07
CA SER A 421 -2.70 8.46 -18.01
C SER A 421 -3.08 9.58 -17.04
N HIS A 422 -3.78 10.63 -17.50
CA HIS A 422 -4.23 11.72 -16.63
C HIS A 422 -5.49 11.39 -15.80
N GLN A 423 -6.32 10.44 -16.26
CA GLN A 423 -7.54 10.03 -15.55
C GLN A 423 -7.24 9.03 -14.42
N VAL A 424 -6.17 8.25 -14.54
CA VAL A 424 -5.80 7.20 -13.56
C VAL A 424 -4.84 7.66 -12.48
N ILE A 425 -4.57 8.97 -12.40
CA ILE A 425 -3.73 9.55 -11.33
C ILE A 425 -4.33 9.20 -9.96
N GLY A 426 -3.47 8.71 -9.06
CA GLY A 426 -3.84 8.28 -7.71
C GLY A 426 -4.61 6.96 -7.64
N GLN A 427 -5.03 6.38 -8.76
CA GLN A 427 -5.72 5.08 -8.82
C GLN A 427 -4.71 3.92 -8.91
N GLU A 428 -5.15 2.69 -8.65
CA GLU A 428 -4.39 1.43 -8.78
C GLU A 428 -5.34 0.27 -9.17
N PHE A 429 -4.85 -0.71 -9.93
CA PHE A 429 -5.67 -1.82 -10.48
C PHE A 429 -4.98 -3.17 -10.29
N ASP A 430 -5.76 -4.25 -10.17
CA ASP A 430 -5.22 -5.61 -10.00
C ASP A 430 -4.41 -6.05 -11.23
N GLY A 431 -4.99 -5.92 -12.42
CA GLY A 431 -4.32 -6.13 -13.70
C GLY A 431 -4.30 -4.86 -14.52
N VAL A 432 -3.15 -4.53 -15.11
CA VAL A 432 -2.99 -3.40 -16.03
C VAL A 432 -2.47 -3.90 -17.37
N ALA A 433 -3.10 -3.49 -18.46
CA ALA A 433 -2.60 -3.69 -19.82
C ALA A 433 -2.11 -2.34 -20.40
N VAL A 434 -0.90 -2.34 -20.93
CA VAL A 434 -0.29 -1.15 -21.57
C VAL A 434 0.37 -1.51 -22.89
N THR A 435 0.45 -0.54 -23.78
CA THR A 435 1.06 -0.71 -25.10
C THR A 435 2.41 0.01 -25.18
N ILE A 436 3.40 -0.67 -25.77
CA ILE A 436 4.69 -0.11 -26.16
C ILE A 436 4.80 -0.25 -27.68
N ASP A 437 4.70 0.87 -28.39
CA ASP A 437 4.79 0.87 -29.84
C ASP A 437 6.24 0.93 -30.36
N LYS A 438 6.38 0.88 -31.69
CA LYS A 438 7.64 0.92 -32.42
C LYS A 438 8.48 2.19 -32.22
N PHE A 439 7.96 3.24 -31.60
CA PHE A 439 8.69 4.50 -31.41
C PHE A 439 9.43 4.56 -30.07
N PHE A 440 9.20 3.60 -29.16
CA PHE A 440 10.04 3.44 -27.96
C PHE A 440 11.41 2.85 -28.32
N SER A 441 12.47 3.33 -27.67
CA SER A 441 13.83 2.81 -27.81
C SER A 441 14.67 3.17 -26.58
N TYR A 442 15.96 2.84 -26.56
CA TYR A 442 16.88 3.24 -25.50
C TYR A 442 17.90 4.28 -25.98
N ALA A 443 18.16 5.28 -25.14
CA ALA A 443 19.28 6.19 -25.32
C ALA A 443 20.61 5.50 -24.96
N ASP A 444 21.74 6.09 -25.35
CA ASP A 444 23.10 5.56 -25.07
C ASP A 444 23.38 5.39 -23.57
N ASN A 445 22.77 6.22 -22.72
CA ASN A 445 22.89 6.11 -21.26
C ASN A 445 22.01 4.98 -20.67
N GLY A 446 21.20 4.33 -21.51
CA GLY A 446 20.30 3.24 -21.19
C GLY A 446 18.88 3.68 -20.85
N ASP A 447 18.58 4.97 -20.77
CA ASP A 447 17.23 5.43 -20.42
C ASP A 447 16.23 5.15 -21.56
N LEU A 448 15.01 4.76 -21.18
CA LEU A 448 13.91 4.58 -22.13
C LEU A 448 13.49 5.93 -22.71
N ILE A 449 13.48 6.02 -24.04
CA ILE A 449 13.11 7.22 -24.80
C ILE A 449 11.98 6.92 -25.78
N TYR A 450 11.40 7.99 -26.33
CA TYR A 450 10.42 7.92 -27.40
C TYR A 450 10.87 8.79 -28.57
N THR A 451 10.93 8.19 -29.75
CA THR A 451 11.43 8.80 -30.98
C THR A 451 10.32 9.41 -31.85
N GLY A 452 9.06 9.11 -31.53
CA GLY A 452 7.89 9.70 -32.17
C GLY A 452 7.55 11.09 -31.62
N SER A 453 6.65 11.81 -32.29
CA SER A 453 6.14 13.09 -31.79
C SER A 453 4.95 12.88 -30.85
N ALA A 454 5.03 13.47 -29.66
CA ALA A 454 3.93 13.52 -28.69
C ALA A 454 4.03 14.82 -27.86
N TYR A 455 2.89 15.34 -27.43
CA TYR A 455 2.78 16.54 -26.60
C TYR A 455 3.22 16.26 -25.16
N TYR A 456 2.68 15.18 -24.58
CA TYR A 456 3.13 14.64 -23.29
C TYR A 456 4.29 13.67 -23.50
N ASP A 457 5.08 13.44 -22.45
CA ASP A 457 6.26 12.58 -22.52
C ASP A 457 5.84 11.09 -22.43
N PRO A 458 5.97 10.30 -23.51
CA PRO A 458 5.44 8.93 -23.53
C PRO A 458 6.13 7.97 -22.56
N PRO A 459 7.47 8.00 -22.35
CA PRO A 459 8.10 7.25 -21.28
C PRO A 459 7.51 7.58 -19.90
N LYS A 460 7.28 8.86 -19.58
CA LYS A 460 6.64 9.24 -18.31
C LYS A 460 5.19 8.75 -18.21
N MET A 461 4.41 8.85 -19.28
CA MET A 461 3.05 8.30 -19.31
C MET A 461 3.04 6.79 -19.13
N LEU A 462 3.95 6.07 -19.79
CA LEU A 462 4.13 4.64 -19.61
C LEU A 462 4.49 4.32 -18.15
N PHE A 463 5.40 5.07 -17.53
CA PHE A 463 5.77 4.90 -16.13
C PHE A 463 4.55 5.10 -15.20
N GLN A 464 3.74 6.12 -15.45
CA GLN A 464 2.52 6.33 -14.68
C GLN A 464 1.55 5.16 -14.83
N ASN A 465 1.32 4.69 -16.05
CA ASN A 465 0.37 3.61 -16.34
C ASN A 465 0.81 2.28 -15.70
N ILE A 466 2.05 1.84 -15.93
CA ILE A 466 2.52 0.55 -15.40
C ILE A 466 2.63 0.53 -13.88
N THR A 467 2.92 1.68 -13.25
CA THR A 467 2.96 1.79 -11.78
C THR A 467 1.57 1.74 -11.14
N ARG A 468 0.50 1.68 -11.94
CA ARG A 468 -0.87 1.40 -11.45
C ARG A 468 -1.12 -0.07 -11.16
N SER A 469 -0.27 -0.97 -11.66
CA SER A 469 -0.46 -2.41 -11.49
C SER A 469 -0.15 -2.87 -10.06
N ARG A 470 -1.09 -3.60 -9.45
CA ARG A 470 -0.93 -4.23 -8.12
C ARG A 470 -0.48 -5.68 -8.23
N LYS A 471 -1.10 -6.49 -9.09
CA LYS A 471 -0.85 -7.93 -9.18
C LYS A 471 -0.27 -8.35 -10.50
N LYS A 472 -0.86 -7.90 -11.61
CA LYS A 472 -0.52 -8.35 -12.97
C LYS A 472 -0.26 -7.20 -13.92
N LEU A 473 0.74 -7.37 -14.78
CA LEU A 473 1.08 -6.42 -15.83
C LEU A 473 1.12 -7.13 -17.19
N ASN A 474 0.32 -6.68 -18.14
CA ASN A 474 0.34 -7.13 -19.53
C ASN A 474 0.99 -6.05 -20.40
N VAL A 475 2.15 -6.36 -20.97
CA VAL A 475 2.91 -5.48 -21.86
C VAL A 475 2.68 -5.91 -23.29
N ILE A 476 2.00 -5.05 -24.06
CA ILE A 476 1.63 -5.29 -25.46
C ILE A 476 2.60 -4.51 -26.35
N ILE A 477 3.46 -5.23 -27.06
CA ILE A 477 4.54 -4.67 -27.86
C ILE A 477 4.13 -4.67 -29.33
N ILE A 478 4.19 -3.51 -30.00
CA ILE A 478 3.81 -3.36 -31.40
C ILE A 478 5.03 -3.05 -32.25
N GLY A 479 5.48 -4.02 -33.05
CA GLY A 479 6.54 -3.83 -34.05
C GLY A 479 7.87 -3.34 -33.45
N ASN A 480 8.20 -3.73 -32.22
CA ASN A 480 9.38 -3.27 -31.49
C ASN A 480 10.20 -4.45 -30.94
N GLU A 481 11.14 -4.95 -31.74
CA GLU A 481 12.00 -6.08 -31.38
C GLU A 481 12.98 -5.73 -30.24
N GLU A 482 13.53 -4.51 -30.22
CA GLU A 482 14.44 -4.06 -29.16
C GLU A 482 13.80 -4.18 -27.78
N LEU A 483 12.57 -3.67 -27.65
CA LEU A 483 11.84 -3.71 -26.38
C LEU A 483 11.31 -5.11 -26.06
N LEU A 484 10.95 -5.92 -27.06
CA LEU A 484 10.58 -7.32 -26.85
C LEU A 484 11.75 -8.10 -26.24
N ASN A 485 12.93 -8.02 -26.87
CA ASN A 485 14.14 -8.69 -26.41
C ASN A 485 14.53 -8.23 -25.00
N ARG A 486 14.40 -6.93 -24.72
CA ARG A 486 14.63 -6.41 -23.37
C ARG A 486 13.65 -6.98 -22.35
N CYS A 487 12.35 -6.99 -22.64
CA CYS A 487 11.35 -7.55 -21.74
C CYS A 487 11.61 -9.03 -21.44
N ILE A 488 11.95 -9.83 -22.46
CA ILE A 488 12.31 -11.25 -22.30
C ILE A 488 13.56 -11.40 -21.43
N ALA A 489 14.62 -10.63 -21.71
CA ALA A 489 15.87 -10.69 -20.96
C ALA A 489 15.75 -10.26 -19.49
N ILE A 490 14.72 -9.48 -19.12
CA ILE A 490 14.45 -9.15 -17.72
C ILE A 490 13.80 -10.32 -16.98
N LEU A 491 13.03 -11.16 -17.68
CA LEU A 491 12.26 -12.27 -17.07
C LEU A 491 13.01 -13.61 -17.09
N GLN A 492 14.19 -13.66 -17.69
CA GLN A 492 15.13 -14.78 -17.67
C GLN A 492 16.22 -14.51 -16.63
#